data_AF-A0A343THP2-F1
#
_entry.id   AF-A0A343THP2-F1
#
_cell.length_a   1.000
_cell.length_b   1.000
_cell.length_c   1.000
_cell.angle_alpha   90.00
_cell.angle_beta   90.00
_cell.angle_gamma   90.00
#
_symmetry.space_group_name_H-M   'P 1'
#
loop_
_entity.id
_entity.type
_entity.pdbx_description
1 polymer ?
#
loop_
_entity_poly.entity_id
_entity_poly.type
_entity_poly.pdbx_seq_one_letter_code
_entity_poly.pdbx_strand_id
1 'polypeptide(L)'
;MTEDDGRYRRPPPGREAAASRSPERRIWYGYGQLARGKKDPLGMFLHDVIRVFGEVAVLGLPALLYIWQYPRTEFVDVTAMALVAWVTMTIVGALVRGGWIHPLWTAIPGWVTLAPSLLVLRVGYFNLTLLAAAFGGLSLSGATSRPWLGLLVSGIVATVATLLFPRTVDEFMARRR
;
A
#
# COMPACT_ATOMS: atom_id res chain seq x y z
N MET A 1 8.91 -11.54 36.56
CA MET A 1 9.41 -12.83 36.08
C MET A 1 8.21 -13.59 35.54
N THR A 2 7.97 -13.46 34.24
CA THR A 2 7.09 -14.34 33.45
C THR A 2 7.85 -14.56 32.16
N GLU A 3 8.56 -15.69 32.13
CA GLU A 3 9.01 -16.31 30.89
C GLU A 3 7.78 -16.57 30.02
N ASP A 4 7.69 -15.87 28.89
CA ASP A 4 6.95 -16.34 27.74
C ASP A 4 7.99 -16.55 26.63
N ASP A 5 8.71 -17.67 26.73
CA ASP A 5 9.70 -18.12 25.76
C ASP A 5 8.98 -18.79 24.57
N GLY A 6 8.07 -18.04 23.96
CA GLY A 6 7.28 -18.45 22.81
C GLY A 6 7.98 -18.02 21.53
N ARG A 7 8.89 -18.88 21.03
CA ARG A 7 9.56 -18.80 19.71
C ARG A 7 8.87 -17.85 18.72
N TYR A 8 9.26 -16.57 18.73
CA TYR A 8 8.96 -15.68 17.62
C TYR A 8 9.82 -16.17 16.45
N ARG A 9 9.29 -17.14 15.68
CA ARG A 9 9.80 -17.45 14.34
C ARG A 9 9.94 -16.10 13.65
N ARG A 10 11.19 -15.72 13.34
CA ARG A 10 11.46 -14.50 12.58
C ARG A 10 10.50 -14.51 11.39
N PRO A 11 9.70 -13.46 11.20
CA PRO A 11 8.81 -13.42 10.06
C PRO A 11 9.61 -13.63 8.77
N PRO A 12 9.02 -14.26 7.75
CA PRO A 12 9.69 -14.46 6.47
C PRO A 12 10.32 -13.14 5.99
N PRO A 13 11.54 -13.19 5.42
CA PRO A 13 12.19 -11.97 4.95
C PRO A 13 11.29 -11.28 3.92
N GLY A 14 11.19 -9.96 4.03
CA GLY A 14 10.30 -9.17 3.18
C GLY A 14 9.03 -8.67 3.86
N ARG A 15 8.72 -9.09 5.10
CA ARG A 15 7.48 -8.70 5.82
C ARG A 15 7.71 -7.98 7.15
N GLU A 16 6.89 -6.97 7.42
CA GLU A 16 6.85 -6.19 8.67
C GLU A 16 5.81 -6.77 9.65
N ALA A 17 5.83 -8.08 9.92
CA ALA A 17 4.82 -8.75 10.75
C ALA A 17 4.76 -8.23 12.20
N ALA A 18 5.84 -7.65 12.71
CA ALA A 18 5.86 -7.06 14.06
C ALA A 18 4.92 -5.84 14.17
N ALA A 19 4.85 -5.01 13.13
CA ALA A 19 3.98 -3.82 13.12
C ALA A 19 2.49 -4.20 13.12
N SER A 20 2.14 -5.34 12.50
CA SER A 20 0.76 -5.86 12.50
C SER A 20 0.34 -6.57 13.80
N ARG A 21 1.29 -6.88 14.69
CA ARG A 21 1.01 -7.67 15.92
C ARG A 21 1.14 -6.86 17.21
N SER A 22 1.66 -5.64 17.13
CA SER A 22 1.93 -4.81 18.30
C SER A 22 1.43 -3.37 18.08
N PRO A 23 0.87 -2.74 19.12
CA PRO A 23 0.52 -1.32 19.08
C PRO A 23 1.71 -0.38 19.23
N GLU A 24 2.93 -0.90 19.40
CA GLU A 24 4.13 -0.09 19.48
C GLU A 24 4.55 0.45 18.11
N ARG A 25 4.90 1.73 18.07
CA ARG A 25 5.47 2.38 16.89
C ARG A 25 6.75 3.12 17.27
N ARG A 26 7.68 3.19 16.32
CA ARG A 26 8.88 4.02 16.45
C ARG A 26 8.49 5.47 16.20
N ILE A 27 8.82 6.33 17.15
CA ILE A 27 8.53 7.76 17.10
C ILE A 27 9.87 8.48 17.13
N TRP A 28 10.02 9.48 16.28
CA TRP A 28 11.17 10.37 16.29
C TRP A 28 10.82 11.61 17.12
N TYR A 29 11.62 11.90 18.14
CA TYR A 29 11.39 13.02 19.06
C TYR A 29 12.27 14.24 18.75
N GLY A 30 13.05 14.21 17.66
CA GLY A 30 14.12 15.18 17.44
C GLY A 30 15.48 14.63 17.86
N TYR A 31 16.56 15.30 17.43
CA TYR A 31 17.94 15.05 17.89
C TYR A 31 18.44 13.60 17.77
N GLY A 32 17.96 12.87 16.77
CA GLY A 32 18.38 11.47 16.53
C GLY A 32 17.83 10.46 17.54
N GLN A 33 16.96 10.87 18.47
CA GLN A 33 16.35 9.97 19.43
C GLN A 33 15.13 9.27 18.82
N LEU A 34 15.24 7.95 18.69
CA LEU A 34 14.14 7.06 18.35
C LEU A 34 13.61 6.44 19.64
N ALA A 35 12.38 6.77 20.00
CA ALA A 35 11.68 6.11 21.09
C ALA A 35 10.61 5.15 20.53
N ARG A 36 10.14 4.25 21.38
CA ARG A 36 8.95 3.42 21.10
C ARG A 36 7.84 3.89 22.01
N GLY A 37 6.70 4.19 21.42
CA GLY A 37 5.48 4.52 22.14
C GLY A 37 4.37 3.57 21.73
N LYS A 38 3.53 3.18 22.70
CA LYS A 38 2.23 2.56 22.39
C LYS A 38 1.31 3.64 21.83
N LYS A 39 0.62 3.31 20.75
CA LYS A 39 -0.41 4.18 20.16
C LYS A 39 -1.77 3.52 20.32
N ASP A 40 -2.79 4.34 20.47
CA ASP A 40 -4.18 3.93 20.33
C ASP A 40 -4.49 3.54 18.86
N PRO A 41 -5.63 2.90 18.56
CA PRO A 41 -5.96 2.47 17.21
C PRO A 41 -5.95 3.59 16.17
N LEU A 42 -6.46 4.78 16.49
CA LEU A 42 -6.45 5.92 15.57
C LEU A 42 -5.03 6.46 15.38
N GLY A 43 -4.27 6.59 16.46
CA GLY A 43 -2.86 6.99 16.40
C GLY A 43 -1.98 6.04 15.59
N MET A 44 -2.27 4.73 15.61
CA MET A 44 -1.64 3.76 14.73
C MET A 44 -2.04 3.97 13.27
N PHE A 45 -3.34 4.18 12.99
CA PHE A 45 -3.84 4.34 11.63
C PHE A 45 -3.21 5.55 10.96
N LEU A 46 -3.23 6.69 11.64
CA LEU A 46 -2.61 7.92 11.11
C LEU A 46 -1.11 7.76 10.87
N HIS A 47 -0.40 7.06 11.76
CA HIS A 47 1.03 6.80 11.59
C HIS A 47 1.30 5.91 10.37
N ASP A 48 0.51 4.85 10.20
CA ASP A 48 0.67 3.90 9.10
C ASP A 48 0.19 4.52 7.76
N VAL A 49 -0.82 5.39 7.77
CA VAL A 49 -1.26 6.17 6.59
C VAL A 49 -0.15 7.08 6.10
N ILE A 50 0.48 7.89 6.95
CA ILE A 50 1.57 8.80 6.54
C ILE A 50 2.73 8.00 5.93
N ARG A 51 3.05 6.86 6.54
CA ARG A 51 4.11 5.97 6.06
C ARG A 51 3.78 5.39 4.69
N VAL A 52 2.61 4.78 4.52
CA VAL A 52 2.21 4.15 3.26
C VAL A 52 1.97 5.19 2.18
N PHE A 53 1.41 6.34 2.52
CA PHE A 53 1.28 7.50 1.62
C PHE A 53 2.64 7.86 1.02
N GLY A 54 3.67 8.02 1.85
CA GLY A 54 5.02 8.33 1.38
C GLY A 54 5.57 7.25 0.43
N GLU A 55 5.33 5.97 0.75
CA GLU A 55 5.74 4.86 -0.13
C GLU A 55 5.02 4.89 -1.48
N VAL A 56 3.69 5.03 -1.51
CA VAL A 56 2.91 5.00 -2.75
C VAL A 56 3.13 6.27 -3.58
N ALA A 57 3.16 7.43 -2.94
CA ALA A 57 3.36 8.72 -3.61
C ALA A 57 4.75 8.82 -4.24
N VAL A 58 5.82 8.49 -3.49
CA VAL A 58 7.19 8.60 -3.99
C VAL A 58 7.48 7.54 -5.05
N LEU A 59 7.09 6.29 -4.82
CA LEU A 59 7.41 5.19 -5.75
C LEU A 59 6.46 5.12 -6.94
N GLY A 60 5.23 5.64 -6.81
CA GLY A 60 4.24 5.78 -7.89
C GLY A 60 4.34 7.09 -8.68
N LEU A 61 5.32 7.94 -8.34
CA LEU A 61 5.49 9.27 -8.94
C LEU A 61 5.59 9.26 -10.47
N PRO A 62 6.30 8.32 -11.12
CA PRO A 62 6.33 8.26 -12.60
C PRO A 62 4.95 8.14 -13.24
N ALA A 63 4.08 7.26 -12.73
CA ALA A 63 2.71 7.08 -13.23
C ALA A 63 1.86 8.32 -12.95
N LEU A 64 2.00 8.92 -11.77
CA LEU A 64 1.28 10.15 -11.43
C LEU A 64 1.67 11.32 -12.35
N LEU A 65 2.96 11.48 -12.66
CA LEU A 65 3.44 12.49 -13.63
C LEU A 65 2.92 12.21 -15.04
N TYR A 66 2.91 10.95 -15.46
CA TYR A 66 2.36 10.56 -16.76
C TYR A 66 0.86 10.89 -16.87
N ILE A 67 0.08 10.52 -15.85
CA ILE A 67 -1.36 10.80 -15.77
C ILE A 67 -1.62 12.31 -15.74
N TRP A 68 -0.79 13.08 -15.03
CA TRP A 68 -0.93 14.53 -14.96
C TRP A 68 -0.77 15.22 -16.33
N GLN A 69 0.02 14.65 -17.23
CA GLN A 69 0.19 15.14 -18.61
C GLN A 69 -0.94 14.73 -19.55
N TYR A 70 -1.83 13.81 -19.12
CA TYR A 70 -2.92 13.33 -19.95
C TYR A 70 -4.00 14.42 -20.12
N PRO A 71 -4.53 14.65 -21.33
CA PRO A 71 -5.55 15.69 -21.57
C PRO A 71 -6.79 15.49 -20.70
N ARG A 72 -7.25 16.57 -20.06
CA ARG A 72 -8.49 16.59 -19.28
C ARG A 72 -9.65 17.02 -20.15
N THR A 73 -10.62 16.15 -20.35
CA THR A 73 -11.80 16.41 -21.17
C THR A 73 -13.06 16.66 -20.35
N GLU A 74 -13.12 16.12 -19.13
CA GLU A 74 -14.31 16.14 -18.28
C GLU A 74 -13.96 16.34 -16.81
N PHE A 75 -14.96 16.58 -15.96
CA PHE A 75 -14.78 16.71 -14.50
C PHE A 75 -14.35 15.38 -13.85
N VAL A 76 -14.91 14.26 -14.30
CA VAL A 76 -14.53 12.91 -13.86
C VAL A 76 -13.66 12.30 -14.96
N ASP A 77 -12.37 12.59 -14.89
CA ASP A 77 -11.37 12.19 -15.87
C ASP A 77 -10.40 11.13 -15.30
N VAL A 78 -9.34 10.83 -16.07
CA VAL A 78 -8.27 9.93 -15.63
C VAL A 78 -7.59 10.39 -14.33
N THR A 79 -7.53 11.71 -14.09
CA THR A 79 -6.95 12.28 -12.87
C THR A 79 -7.81 11.89 -11.67
N ALA A 80 -9.13 12.00 -11.78
CA ALA A 80 -10.06 11.58 -10.73
C ALA A 80 -9.95 10.06 -10.45
N MET A 81 -9.85 9.24 -11.51
CA MET A 81 -9.63 7.79 -11.38
C MET A 81 -8.32 7.46 -10.64
N ALA A 82 -7.24 8.16 -11.00
CA ALA A 82 -5.93 7.99 -10.39
C ALA A 82 -5.91 8.44 -8.92
N LEU A 83 -6.59 9.53 -8.60
CA LEU A 83 -6.73 10.03 -7.23
C LEU A 83 -7.45 9.00 -6.35
N VAL A 84 -8.56 8.43 -6.83
CA VAL A 84 -9.27 7.34 -6.12
C VAL A 84 -8.33 6.16 -5.90
N ALA A 85 -7.66 5.69 -6.96
CA ALA A 85 -6.73 4.56 -6.85
C ALA A 85 -5.62 4.84 -5.83
N TRP A 86 -5.00 6.01 -5.87
CA TRP A 86 -3.91 6.41 -4.98
C TRP A 86 -4.33 6.49 -3.50
N VAL A 87 -5.49 7.10 -3.23
CA VAL A 87 -6.07 7.16 -1.87
C VAL A 87 -6.41 5.76 -1.38
N THR A 88 -7.03 4.94 -2.23
CA THR A 88 -7.37 3.56 -1.88
C THR A 88 -6.13 2.72 -1.57
N MET A 89 -5.09 2.76 -2.40
CA MET A 89 -3.83 2.07 -2.14
C MET A 89 -3.23 2.48 -0.79
N THR A 90 -3.29 3.77 -0.47
CA THR A 90 -2.77 4.32 0.79
C THR A 90 -3.54 3.79 2.00
N ILE A 91 -4.88 3.88 1.96
CA ILE A 91 -5.74 3.41 3.06
C ILE A 91 -5.61 1.90 3.23
N VAL A 92 -5.77 1.13 2.15
CA VAL A 92 -5.71 -0.34 2.20
C VAL A 92 -4.33 -0.81 2.67
N GLY A 93 -3.24 -0.21 2.17
CA GLY A 93 -1.89 -0.55 2.62
C GLY A 93 -1.68 -0.22 4.11
N ALA A 94 -2.19 0.91 4.59
CA ALA A 94 -2.16 1.26 6.01
C ALA A 94 -2.97 0.25 6.84
N LEU A 95 -4.12 -0.20 6.34
CA LEU A 95 -4.94 -1.20 7.03
C LEU A 95 -4.23 -2.55 7.14
N VAL A 96 -3.55 -2.99 6.09
CA VAL A 96 -2.73 -4.21 6.09
C VAL A 96 -1.54 -4.07 7.05
N ARG A 97 -0.87 -2.92 7.04
CA ARG A 97 0.27 -2.62 7.90
C ARG A 97 -0.11 -2.64 9.39
N GLY A 98 -1.24 -2.02 9.72
CA GLY A 98 -1.82 -1.98 11.07
C GLY A 98 -2.36 -3.33 11.54
N GLY A 99 -2.50 -4.31 10.64
CA GLY A 99 -3.02 -5.64 10.95
C GLY A 99 -4.55 -5.70 11.05
N TRP A 100 -5.29 -4.67 10.63
CA TRP A 100 -6.75 -4.67 10.65
C TRP A 100 -7.35 -5.50 9.51
N ILE A 101 -6.65 -5.64 8.38
CA ILE A 101 -7.07 -6.50 7.27
C ILE A 101 -5.93 -7.41 6.85
N HIS A 102 -6.27 -8.60 6.37
CA HIS A 102 -5.30 -9.56 5.89
C HIS A 102 -5.00 -9.36 4.39
N PRO A 103 -3.74 -9.48 3.97
CA PRO A 103 -3.42 -9.56 2.55
C PRO A 103 -4.10 -10.76 1.89
N LEU A 104 -4.36 -10.65 0.58
CA LEU A 104 -4.95 -11.73 -0.20
C LEU A 104 -3.92 -12.83 -0.48
N TRP A 105 -4.37 -14.07 -0.40
CA TRP A 105 -3.62 -15.28 -0.78
C TRP A 105 -2.29 -15.49 -0.06
N THR A 106 -2.17 -14.99 1.17
CA THR A 106 -1.00 -15.24 2.02
C THR A 106 -1.40 -15.22 3.49
N ALA A 107 -0.94 -16.22 4.25
CA ALA A 107 -1.19 -16.30 5.69
C ALA A 107 -0.25 -15.39 6.50
N ILE A 108 0.72 -14.74 5.86
CA ILE A 108 1.72 -13.93 6.54
C ILE A 108 1.18 -12.51 6.74
N PRO A 109 0.99 -12.05 7.99
CA PRO A 109 0.43 -10.74 8.27
C PRO A 109 1.46 -9.62 8.05
N GLY A 110 0.94 -8.40 7.94
CA GLY A 110 1.74 -7.18 7.89
C GLY A 110 2.17 -6.76 6.48
N TRP A 111 2.63 -5.52 6.40
CA TRP A 111 3.06 -4.91 5.15
C TRP A 111 4.45 -5.39 4.71
N VAL A 112 4.88 -4.95 3.55
CA VAL A 112 6.16 -5.34 2.93
C VAL A 112 7.29 -4.45 3.47
N THR A 113 8.45 -5.03 3.78
CA THR A 113 9.64 -4.28 4.24
C THR A 113 10.23 -3.38 3.13
N LEU A 114 11.02 -2.38 3.51
CA LEU A 114 11.75 -1.50 2.58
C LEU A 114 13.16 -2.03 2.19
N ALA A 115 13.32 -3.33 1.98
CA ALA A 115 14.59 -3.84 1.45
C ALA A 115 14.87 -3.28 0.04
N PRO A 116 16.12 -2.95 -0.34
CA PRO A 116 16.43 -2.30 -1.62
C PRO A 116 15.88 -3.02 -2.85
N SER A 117 15.95 -4.36 -2.89
CA SER A 117 15.40 -5.16 -3.98
C SER A 117 13.88 -5.03 -4.10
N LEU A 118 13.17 -4.86 -2.97
CA LEU A 118 11.73 -4.69 -2.93
C LEU A 118 11.31 -3.27 -3.30
N LEU A 119 12.19 -2.27 -3.18
CA LEU A 119 11.92 -0.92 -3.68
C LEU A 119 11.73 -0.94 -5.20
N VAL A 120 12.59 -1.64 -5.94
CA VAL A 120 12.46 -1.77 -7.41
C VAL A 120 11.14 -2.45 -7.77
N LEU A 121 10.80 -3.55 -7.08
CA LEU A 121 9.53 -4.24 -7.29
C LEU A 121 8.33 -3.33 -6.99
N ARG A 122 8.39 -2.53 -5.92
CA ARG A 122 7.35 -1.55 -5.56
C ARG A 122 7.19 -0.48 -6.62
N VAL A 123 8.28 0.05 -7.16
CA VAL A 123 8.22 1.03 -8.26
C VAL A 123 7.46 0.43 -9.43
N GLY A 124 7.87 -0.75 -9.93
CA GLY A 124 7.14 -1.40 -11.02
C GLY A 124 5.67 -1.64 -10.69
N TYR A 125 5.40 -2.27 -9.54
CA TYR A 125 4.06 -2.70 -9.16
C TYR A 125 3.10 -1.52 -8.93
N PHE A 126 3.53 -0.48 -8.22
CA PHE A 126 2.68 0.67 -7.90
C PHE A 126 2.38 1.50 -9.14
N ASN A 127 3.36 1.74 -10.01
CA ASN A 127 3.13 2.47 -11.26
C ASN A 127 2.18 1.70 -12.18
N LEU A 128 2.38 0.40 -12.37
CA LEU A 128 1.48 -0.43 -13.18
C LEU A 128 0.06 -0.46 -12.59
N THR A 129 -0.07 -0.58 -11.26
CA THR A 129 -1.37 -0.56 -10.58
C THR A 129 -2.09 0.76 -10.78
N LEU A 130 -1.41 1.89 -10.59
CA LEU A 130 -1.98 3.22 -10.78
C LEU A 130 -2.43 3.43 -12.22
N LEU A 131 -1.60 3.08 -13.20
CA LEU A 131 -1.95 3.19 -14.62
C LEU A 131 -3.14 2.28 -14.96
N ALA A 132 -3.12 1.02 -14.54
CA ALA A 132 -4.20 0.07 -14.80
C ALA A 132 -5.53 0.53 -14.16
N ALA A 133 -5.49 1.02 -12.92
CA ALA A 133 -6.68 1.51 -12.23
C ALA A 133 -7.21 2.80 -12.89
N ALA A 134 -6.32 3.74 -13.23
CA ALA A 134 -6.70 5.02 -13.81
C ALA A 134 -7.29 4.87 -15.23
N PHE A 135 -6.54 4.20 -16.12
CA PHE A 135 -6.96 4.00 -17.50
C PHE A 135 -8.06 2.94 -17.63
N GLY A 136 -8.05 1.90 -16.79
CA GLY A 136 -9.15 0.93 -16.75
C GLY A 136 -10.47 1.57 -16.32
N GLY A 137 -10.43 2.45 -15.31
CA GLY A 137 -11.60 3.24 -14.91
C GLY A 137 -12.07 4.20 -16.01
N LEU A 138 -11.15 4.89 -16.67
CA LEU A 138 -11.46 5.77 -17.80
C LEU A 138 -12.10 5.00 -18.96
N SER A 139 -11.54 3.86 -19.36
CA SER A 139 -12.07 3.03 -20.45
C SER A 139 -13.49 2.55 -20.15
N LEU A 140 -13.76 2.11 -18.91
CA LEU A 140 -15.10 1.67 -18.53
C LEU A 140 -16.10 2.83 -18.46
N SER A 141 -15.67 3.99 -17.94
CA SER A 141 -16.47 5.21 -17.95
C SER A 141 -16.90 5.57 -19.37
N GLY A 142 -15.96 5.57 -20.32
CA GLY A 142 -16.23 5.84 -21.73
C GLY A 142 -17.16 4.81 -22.38
N ALA A 143 -16.97 3.52 -22.09
CA ALA A 143 -17.78 2.44 -22.66
C ALA A 143 -19.23 2.43 -22.16
N THR A 144 -19.47 2.92 -20.94
CA THR A 144 -20.80 2.88 -20.30
C THR A 144 -21.47 4.25 -20.20
N SER A 145 -20.76 5.32 -20.54
CA SER A 145 -21.15 6.72 -20.31
C SER A 145 -21.56 7.00 -18.85
N ARG A 146 -20.94 6.28 -17.90
CA ARG A 146 -21.25 6.35 -16.46
C ARG A 146 -19.97 6.57 -15.65
N PRO A 147 -19.62 7.82 -15.32
CA PRO A 147 -18.34 8.14 -14.68
C PRO A 147 -18.12 7.49 -13.32
N TRP A 148 -19.19 7.31 -12.54
CA TRP A 148 -19.13 6.66 -11.23
C TRP A 148 -18.72 5.18 -11.30
N LEU A 149 -19.02 4.47 -12.40
CA LEU A 149 -18.55 3.10 -12.61
C LEU A 149 -17.04 3.06 -12.80
N GLY A 150 -16.48 4.04 -13.50
CA GLY A 150 -15.03 4.19 -13.65
C GLY A 150 -14.36 4.34 -12.28
N LEU A 151 -14.86 5.24 -11.43
CA LEU A 151 -14.31 5.49 -10.09
C LEU A 151 -14.35 4.23 -9.22
N LEU A 152 -15.49 3.52 -9.26
CA LEU A 152 -15.67 2.27 -8.52
C LEU A 152 -14.67 1.20 -8.98
N VAL A 153 -14.48 1.04 -10.30
CA VAL A 153 -13.51 0.07 -10.82
C VAL A 153 -12.08 0.47 -10.50
N SER A 154 -11.70 1.74 -10.57
CA SER A 154 -10.38 2.21 -10.14
C SER A 154 -10.12 1.87 -8.66
N GLY A 155 -11.10 2.10 -7.79
CA GLY A 155 -11.04 1.71 -6.38
C GLY A 155 -10.91 0.20 -6.18
N ILE A 156 -11.67 -0.61 -6.91
CA ILE A 156 -11.60 -2.08 -6.82
C ILE A 156 -10.23 -2.59 -7.29
N VAL A 157 -9.75 -2.15 -8.45
CA VAL A 157 -8.44 -2.56 -8.98
C VAL A 157 -7.33 -2.18 -8.01
N ALA A 158 -7.36 -0.95 -7.48
CA ALA A 158 -6.40 -0.50 -6.48
C ALA A 158 -6.45 -1.34 -5.20
N THR A 159 -7.65 -1.64 -4.69
CA THR A 159 -7.85 -2.47 -3.49
C THR A 159 -7.27 -3.87 -3.69
N VAL A 160 -7.68 -4.55 -4.76
CA VAL A 160 -7.25 -5.92 -5.06
C VAL A 160 -5.74 -5.97 -5.25
N ALA A 161 -5.18 -5.08 -6.06
CA ALA A 161 -3.73 -5.04 -6.28
C ALA A 161 -2.96 -4.76 -4.98
N THR A 162 -3.43 -3.83 -4.14
CA THR A 162 -2.77 -3.52 -2.86
C THR A 162 -2.79 -4.71 -1.90
N LEU A 163 -3.90 -5.45 -1.87
CA LEU A 163 -4.04 -6.66 -1.05
C LEU A 163 -3.21 -7.84 -1.59
N LEU A 164 -3.01 -7.92 -2.90
CA LEU A 164 -2.18 -8.95 -3.55
C LEU A 164 -0.69 -8.65 -3.49
N PHE A 165 -0.30 -7.38 -3.37
CA PHE A 165 1.10 -6.97 -3.37
C PHE A 165 1.98 -7.75 -2.38
N PRO A 166 1.57 -8.00 -1.12
CA PRO A 166 2.39 -8.78 -0.21
C PRO A 166 2.58 -10.24 -0.65
N ARG A 167 1.62 -10.84 -1.36
CA ARG A 167 1.78 -12.17 -1.96
C ARG A 167 2.79 -12.14 -3.12
N THR A 168 2.74 -11.14 -3.98
CA THR A 168 3.72 -10.94 -5.06
C THR A 168 5.15 -10.86 -4.51
N VAL A 169 5.33 -10.20 -3.37
CA VAL A 169 6.62 -10.13 -2.67
C VAL A 169 7.06 -11.48 -2.13
N ASP A 170 6.15 -12.23 -1.51
CA ASP A 170 6.46 -13.57 -1.01
C ASP A 170 6.97 -14.48 -2.15
N GLU A 171 6.34 -14.43 -3.33
CA GLU A 171 6.78 -15.17 -4.52
C GLU A 171 8.14 -14.70 -5.05
N PHE A 172 8.32 -13.38 -5.16
CA PHE A 172 9.58 -12.80 -5.62
C PHE A 172 10.76 -13.19 -4.72
N MET A 173 10.55 -13.17 -3.40
CA MET A 173 11.55 -13.58 -2.41
C MET A 173 11.80 -15.09 -2.44
N ALA A 174 10.78 -15.91 -2.69
CA ALA A 174 10.93 -17.36 -2.84
C ALA A 174 11.79 -17.73 -4.06
N ARG A 175 11.66 -17.01 -5.18
CA ARG A 175 12.44 -17.26 -6.41
C ARG A 175 13.91 -16.83 -6.33
N ARG A 176 14.27 -15.99 -5.36
CA ARG A 176 15.64 -15.49 -5.15
C ARG A 176 16.46 -16.35 -4.17
N ARG A 177 15.85 -17.36 -3.56
CA ARG A 177 16.52 -18.35 -2.70
C ARG A 177 16.92 -19.55 -3.53
#